data_AF-A0A3L6D8R9-F1
#
_entry.id   AF-A0A3L6D8R9-F1
#
_cell.length_a   1.000
_cell.length_b   1.000
_cell.length_c   1.000
_cell.angle_alpha   90.00
_cell.angle_beta   90.00
_cell.angle_gamma   90.00
#
_symmetry.space_group_name_H-M   'P 1'
#
loop_
_entity.id
_entity.type
_entity.pdbx_description
1 polymer ?
#
loop_
_entity_poly.entity_id
_entity_poly.type
_entity_poly.pdbx_seq_one_letter_code
_entity_poly.pdbx_strand_id
1 'polypeptide(L)'
;MGFIQGRTSKQTSRVKTLLWLALSRLAAARRPRLARKSISRSDVGQLLALGHIDRALHRAEQLIEEDNMLEAFNIIELHCNRLIECAKQLDKPHECGDDIREAAAGIMFAAGRCGDLPELTFARTILTNKFGGEFAEMAKEGAGVVDPMLVWKLTSNKGDMELKKKVVKEVAAENNVLVDFSELQEVEHGGSGNVPHHHNVSHEGIYQTDMDGTSEPSHDEDPCDTSNSDGASNGHPKQENTRTSVHKRR
;
A
#
# COMPACT_ATOMS: atom_id res chain seq x y z
N MET A 1 3.00 -42.94 -12.55
CA MET A 1 2.61 -42.04 -11.43
C MET A 1 3.69 -40.99 -11.09
N GLY A 2 4.38 -40.35 -12.06
CA GLY A 2 5.54 -39.49 -11.77
C GLY A 2 5.35 -37.96 -11.89
N PHE A 3 4.30 -37.49 -12.56
CA PHE A 3 4.22 -36.10 -13.03
C PHE A 3 3.82 -35.06 -11.98
N ILE A 4 3.11 -35.46 -10.92
CA ILE A 4 2.57 -34.53 -9.91
C ILE A 4 3.68 -34.03 -8.97
N GLN A 5 4.55 -34.94 -8.49
CA GLN A 5 5.66 -34.61 -7.57
C GLN A 5 6.64 -33.57 -8.14
N GLY A 6 6.91 -33.63 -9.45
CA GLY A 6 7.77 -32.65 -10.13
C GLY A 6 7.15 -31.27 -10.30
N ARG A 7 5.82 -31.15 -10.24
CA ARG A 7 5.09 -29.87 -10.32
C ARG A 7 5.03 -29.18 -8.96
N THR A 8 4.73 -29.93 -7.90
CA THR A 8 4.65 -29.39 -6.53
C THR A 8 6.00 -28.84 -6.07
N SER A 9 7.09 -29.59 -6.27
CA SER A 9 8.44 -29.16 -5.89
C SER A 9 8.88 -27.86 -6.58
N LYS A 10 8.56 -27.70 -7.88
CA LYS A 10 8.80 -26.45 -8.63
C LYS A 10 7.94 -25.27 -8.16
N GLN A 11 6.74 -25.54 -7.65
CA GLN A 11 5.91 -24.51 -7.02
C GLN A 11 6.46 -24.10 -5.65
N THR A 12 6.95 -25.05 -4.86
CA THR A 12 7.55 -24.82 -3.53
C THR A 12 8.81 -23.98 -3.60
N SER A 13 9.73 -24.26 -4.54
CA SER A 13 10.91 -23.41 -4.73
C SER A 13 10.53 -21.98 -5.13
N ARG A 14 9.56 -21.81 -6.05
CA ARG A 14 9.03 -20.50 -6.44
C ARG A 14 8.38 -19.74 -5.28
N VAL A 15 7.56 -20.40 -4.45
CA VAL A 15 6.96 -19.75 -3.27
C VAL A 15 8.05 -19.33 -2.29
N LYS A 16 9.04 -20.19 -2.02
CA LYS A 16 10.16 -19.86 -1.13
C LYS A 16 10.95 -18.63 -1.63
N THR A 17 11.21 -18.55 -2.94
CA THR A 17 11.83 -17.37 -3.55
C THR A 17 10.96 -16.12 -3.38
N LEU A 18 9.66 -16.19 -3.68
CA LEU A 18 8.74 -15.06 -3.54
C LEU A 18 8.67 -14.53 -2.10
N LEU A 19 8.67 -15.43 -1.10
CA LEU A 19 8.67 -15.03 0.31
C LEU A 19 9.97 -14.32 0.72
N TRP A 20 11.14 -14.75 0.21
CA TRP A 20 12.40 -14.03 0.43
C TRP A 20 12.43 -12.63 -0.21
N LEU A 21 11.85 -12.47 -1.40
CA LEU A 21 11.68 -11.14 -2.01
C LEU A 21 10.68 -10.30 -1.19
N ALA A 22 9.58 -10.90 -0.72
CA ALA A 22 8.60 -10.22 0.13
C ALA A 22 9.24 -9.68 1.42
N LEU A 23 10.07 -10.47 2.11
CA LEU A 23 10.85 -10.02 3.28
C LEU A 23 11.77 -8.85 2.94
N SER A 24 12.50 -8.95 1.83
CA SER A 24 13.42 -7.89 1.37
C SER A 24 12.67 -6.58 1.06
N ARG A 25 11.49 -6.68 0.47
CA ARG A 25 10.65 -5.53 0.10
C ARG A 25 9.89 -4.95 1.30
N LEU A 26 9.49 -5.79 2.26
CA LEU A 26 8.88 -5.39 3.53
C LEU A 26 9.83 -4.50 4.35
N ALA A 27 11.12 -4.86 4.42
CA ALA A 27 12.15 -4.03 5.04
C ALA A 27 12.27 -2.62 4.39
N ALA A 28 12.09 -2.52 3.07
CA ALA A 28 12.03 -1.23 2.37
C ALA A 28 10.71 -0.48 2.63
N ALA A 29 9.57 -1.17 2.62
CA ALA A 29 8.23 -0.60 2.80
C ALA A 29 8.00 -0.02 4.21
N ARG A 30 8.67 -0.54 5.25
CA ARG A 30 8.60 0.00 6.62
C ARG A 30 9.01 1.47 6.71
N ARG A 31 10.01 1.92 5.93
CA ARG A 31 10.56 3.30 6.01
C ARG A 31 9.54 4.40 5.71
N PRO A 32 8.83 4.42 4.56
CA PRO A 32 7.82 5.44 4.29
C PRO A 32 6.61 5.35 5.24
N ARG A 33 6.26 4.16 5.75
CA ARG A 33 5.21 3.98 6.76
C ARG A 33 5.59 4.65 8.08
N LEU A 34 6.82 4.44 8.57
CA LEU A 34 7.36 5.13 9.76
C LEU A 34 7.41 6.65 9.58
N ALA A 35 7.78 7.14 8.39
CA ALA A 35 7.78 8.58 8.11
C ALA A 35 6.36 9.17 8.20
N ARG A 36 5.35 8.54 7.57
CA ARG A 36 3.96 8.99 7.67
C ARG A 36 3.37 8.87 9.07
N LYS A 37 3.72 7.82 9.83
CA LYS A 37 3.40 7.69 11.26
C LYS A 37 3.93 8.89 12.07
N SER A 38 5.20 9.25 11.88
CA SER A 38 5.84 10.38 12.56
C SER A 38 5.19 11.72 12.21
N ILE A 39 4.97 11.97 10.91
CA ILE A 39 4.26 13.16 10.39
C ILE A 39 2.87 13.26 11.03
N SER A 40 2.02 12.24 10.89
CA SER A 40 0.67 12.26 11.47
C SER A 40 0.66 12.46 12.99
N ARG A 41 1.64 11.94 13.75
CA ARG A 41 1.75 12.22 15.19
C ARG A 41 2.07 13.69 15.47
N SER A 42 3.01 14.28 14.72
CA SER A 42 3.34 15.70 14.84
C SER A 42 2.14 16.58 14.50
N ASP A 43 1.42 16.25 13.42
CA ASP A 43 0.24 16.98 12.99
C ASP A 43 -0.92 16.90 13.99
N VAL A 44 -1.13 15.75 14.67
CA VAL A 44 -2.08 15.67 15.80
C VAL A 44 -1.71 16.68 16.89
N GLY A 45 -0.44 16.71 17.32
CA GLY A 45 0.03 17.64 18.36
C GLY A 45 -0.15 19.11 17.97
N GLN A 46 0.17 19.47 16.73
CA GLN A 46 -0.01 20.83 16.21
C GLN A 46 -1.50 21.23 16.13
N LEU A 47 -2.37 20.33 15.66
CA LEU A 47 -3.81 20.59 15.58
C LEU A 47 -4.45 20.74 16.96
N LEU A 48 -3.97 19.98 17.95
CA LEU A 48 -4.38 20.14 19.36
C LEU A 48 -3.95 21.48 19.94
N ALA A 49 -2.72 21.93 19.69
CA ALA A 49 -2.23 23.24 20.14
C ALA A 49 -3.03 24.42 19.52
N LEU A 50 -3.67 24.21 18.37
CA LEU A 50 -4.57 25.15 17.70
C LEU A 50 -6.06 24.99 18.11
N GLY A 51 -6.40 24.05 19.01
CA GLY A 51 -7.77 23.75 19.42
C GLY A 51 -8.62 23.04 18.36
N HIS A 52 -8.04 22.51 17.29
CA HIS A 52 -8.76 21.87 16.19
C HIS A 52 -9.02 20.37 16.43
N ILE A 53 -9.84 20.04 17.43
CA ILE A 53 -10.05 18.66 17.92
C ILE A 53 -10.54 17.69 16.83
N ASP A 54 -11.51 18.08 15.98
CA ASP A 54 -12.00 17.22 14.89
C ASP A 54 -10.91 16.85 13.87
N ARG A 55 -10.08 17.84 13.52
CA ARG A 55 -8.95 17.63 12.60
C ARG A 55 -7.89 16.76 13.25
N ALA A 56 -7.62 16.95 14.55
CA ALA A 56 -6.72 16.10 15.32
C ALA A 56 -7.22 14.65 15.39
N LEU A 57 -8.53 14.43 15.54
CA LEU A 57 -9.15 13.09 15.50
C LEU A 57 -9.02 12.43 14.12
N HIS A 58 -9.28 13.15 13.03
CA HIS A 58 -9.04 12.62 11.68
C HIS A 58 -7.56 12.32 11.42
N ARG A 59 -6.64 13.11 12.00
CA ARG A 59 -5.20 12.85 11.88
C ARG A 59 -4.72 11.69 12.76
N ALA A 60 -5.36 11.47 13.91
CA ALA A 60 -5.15 10.31 14.76
C ALA A 60 -5.60 9.00 14.09
N GLU A 61 -6.66 9.05 13.26
CA GLU A 61 -7.08 7.92 12.41
C GLU A 61 -5.94 7.50 11.45
N GLN A 62 -5.33 8.46 10.74
CA GLN A 62 -4.17 8.18 9.88
C GLN A 62 -2.97 7.64 10.66
N LEU A 63 -2.73 8.15 11.88
CA LEU A 63 -1.68 7.63 12.77
C LEU A 63 -1.95 6.17 13.17
N ILE A 64 -3.19 5.81 13.47
CA ILE A 64 -3.63 4.43 13.77
C ILE A 64 -3.45 3.53 12.54
N GLU A 65 -3.80 3.99 11.34
CA GLU A 65 -3.62 3.21 10.10
C GLU A 65 -2.14 2.88 9.82
N GLU A 66 -1.24 3.84 9.95
CA GLU A 66 0.19 3.60 9.72
C GLU A 66 0.81 2.70 10.80
N ASP A 67 0.37 2.82 12.06
CA ASP A 67 0.76 1.90 13.13
C ASP A 67 0.24 0.47 12.86
N ASN A 68 -1.04 0.33 12.51
CA ASN A 68 -1.64 -0.96 12.23
C ASN A 68 -0.98 -1.66 11.04
N MET A 69 -0.60 -0.91 10.00
CA MET A 69 0.16 -1.46 8.87
C MET A 69 1.58 -1.90 9.24
N LEU A 70 2.26 -1.19 10.15
CA LEU A 70 3.59 -1.57 10.65
C LEU A 70 3.54 -2.85 11.50
N GLU A 71 2.50 -3.01 12.32
CA GLU A 71 2.27 -4.24 13.08
C GLU A 71 1.84 -5.40 12.19
N ALA A 72 0.99 -5.16 11.18
CA ALA A 72 0.69 -6.18 10.18
C ALA A 72 1.95 -6.66 9.42
N PHE A 73 2.91 -5.76 9.15
CA PHE A 73 4.20 -6.16 8.58
C PHE A 73 5.01 -7.05 9.54
N ASN A 74 4.93 -6.88 10.86
CA ASN A 74 5.58 -7.80 11.82
C ASN A 74 5.02 -9.23 11.70
N ILE A 75 3.69 -9.35 11.60
CA ILE A 75 3.01 -10.66 11.51
C ILE A 75 3.25 -11.31 10.13
N ILE A 76 3.21 -10.54 9.04
CA ILE A 76 3.52 -11.02 7.69
C ILE A 76 4.98 -11.51 7.61
N GLU A 77 5.92 -10.80 8.25
CA GLU A 77 7.33 -11.21 8.35
C GLU A 77 7.48 -12.55 9.10
N LEU A 78 6.76 -12.74 10.21
CA LEU A 78 6.72 -14.02 10.93
C LEU A 78 6.19 -15.17 10.05
N HIS A 79 5.04 -14.98 9.39
CA HIS A 79 4.46 -16.00 8.51
C HIS A 79 5.37 -16.33 7.31
N CYS A 80 5.98 -15.31 6.68
CA CYS A 80 6.96 -15.52 5.60
C CYS A 80 8.11 -16.40 6.06
N ASN A 81 8.71 -16.11 7.23
CA ASN A 81 9.80 -16.91 7.79
C ASN A 81 9.36 -18.35 8.09
N ARG A 82 8.17 -18.56 8.68
CA ARG A 82 7.66 -19.90 8.97
C ARG A 82 7.48 -20.75 7.72
N LEU A 83 6.91 -20.18 6.65
CA LEU A 83 6.75 -20.87 5.37
C LEU A 83 8.08 -21.14 4.65
N ILE A 84 9.09 -20.26 4.82
CA ILE A 84 10.45 -20.45 4.28
C ILE A 84 11.17 -21.61 4.99
N GLU A 85 11.05 -21.69 6.30
CA GLU A 85 11.58 -22.76 7.16
C GLU A 85 10.92 -24.10 6.80
N CYS A 86 9.59 -24.15 6.87
CA CYS A 86 8.78 -25.35 6.66
C CYS A 86 8.52 -25.68 5.18
N ALA A 87 9.18 -25.01 4.23
CA ALA A 87 8.87 -25.08 2.80
C ALA A 87 8.71 -26.51 2.23
N LYS A 88 9.51 -27.48 2.71
CA LYS A 88 9.40 -28.89 2.29
C LYS A 88 8.02 -29.51 2.57
N GLN A 89 7.35 -29.09 3.64
CA GLN A 89 6.02 -29.58 4.00
C GLN A 89 4.94 -29.06 3.05
N LEU A 90 5.16 -27.92 2.38
CA LEU A 90 4.24 -27.36 1.39
C LEU A 90 4.09 -28.24 0.13
N ASP A 91 4.95 -29.23 -0.09
CA ASP A 91 4.73 -30.26 -1.12
C ASP A 91 3.65 -31.29 -0.73
N LYS A 92 3.27 -31.32 0.55
CA LYS A 92 2.23 -32.18 1.12
C LYS A 92 1.27 -31.38 2.04
N PRO A 93 0.40 -30.53 1.47
CA PRO A 93 -0.44 -29.60 2.23
C PRO A 93 -1.45 -30.24 3.20
N HIS A 94 -1.70 -31.56 3.08
CA HIS A 94 -2.52 -32.35 4.00
C HIS A 94 -1.74 -32.92 5.21
N GLU A 95 -0.40 -32.91 5.17
CA GLU A 95 0.48 -33.25 6.30
C GLU A 95 0.98 -32.00 7.07
N CYS A 96 0.59 -30.79 6.64
CA CYS A 96 0.97 -29.55 7.31
C CYS A 96 0.21 -29.35 8.63
N GLY A 97 0.95 -29.04 9.70
CA GLY A 97 0.39 -28.60 10.98
C GLY A 97 -0.32 -27.25 10.89
N ASP A 98 -1.13 -26.95 11.91
CA ASP A 98 -1.99 -25.76 11.95
C ASP A 98 -1.20 -24.45 11.87
N ASP A 99 0.02 -24.42 12.40
CA ASP A 99 0.95 -23.29 12.33
C ASP A 99 1.38 -22.94 10.89
N ILE A 100 1.58 -23.95 10.04
CA ILE A 100 1.93 -23.77 8.62
C ILE A 100 0.68 -23.36 7.84
N ARG A 101 -0.49 -23.90 8.22
CA ARG A 101 -1.78 -23.56 7.61
C ARG A 101 -2.15 -22.10 7.93
N GLU A 102 -2.03 -21.69 9.19
CA GLU A 102 -2.23 -20.30 9.62
C GLU A 102 -1.28 -19.35 8.89
N ALA A 103 0.02 -19.65 8.84
CA ALA A 103 0.97 -18.84 8.10
C ALA A 103 0.64 -18.76 6.60
N ALA A 104 0.21 -19.86 5.96
CA ALA A 104 -0.23 -19.84 4.57
C ALA A 104 -1.47 -18.97 4.38
N ALA A 105 -2.48 -19.12 5.25
CA ALA A 105 -3.70 -18.33 5.21
C ALA A 105 -3.44 -16.83 5.44
N GLY A 106 -2.58 -16.48 6.41
CA GLY A 106 -2.18 -15.09 6.68
C GLY A 106 -1.50 -14.42 5.49
N ILE A 107 -0.62 -15.12 4.77
CA ILE A 107 -0.06 -14.62 3.50
C ILE A 107 -1.14 -14.43 2.42
N MET A 108 -2.10 -15.35 2.31
CA MET A 108 -3.20 -15.26 1.34
C MET A 108 -4.18 -14.12 1.66
N PHE A 109 -4.44 -13.87 2.94
CA PHE A 109 -5.24 -12.75 3.45
C PHE A 109 -4.56 -11.40 3.19
N ALA A 110 -3.28 -11.29 3.56
CA ALA A 110 -2.46 -10.08 3.40
C ALA A 110 -2.27 -9.71 1.92
N ALA A 111 -2.16 -10.69 1.02
CA ALA A 111 -2.02 -10.47 -0.42
C ALA A 111 -3.17 -9.68 -1.08
N GLY A 112 -4.34 -9.56 -0.42
CA GLY A 112 -5.44 -8.72 -0.90
C GLY A 112 -5.43 -7.28 -0.36
N ARG A 113 -4.63 -7.01 0.67
CA ARG A 113 -4.69 -5.78 1.48
C ARG A 113 -3.36 -5.01 1.49
N CYS A 114 -2.24 -5.69 1.27
CA CYS A 114 -0.89 -5.10 1.22
C CYS A 114 -0.44 -4.84 -0.22
N GLY A 115 -0.95 -3.78 -0.86
CA GLY A 115 -0.50 -3.35 -2.20
C GLY A 115 1.00 -3.02 -2.28
N ASP A 116 1.62 -2.70 -1.14
CA ASP A 116 3.06 -2.52 -1.01
C ASP A 116 3.87 -3.80 -1.29
N LEU A 117 3.27 -5.00 -1.30
CA LEU A 117 3.96 -6.30 -1.38
C LEU A 117 3.37 -7.22 -2.49
N PRO A 118 3.64 -6.95 -3.79
CA PRO A 118 3.09 -7.71 -4.92
C PRO A 118 3.53 -9.18 -4.93
N GLU A 119 4.66 -9.52 -4.31
CA GLU A 119 5.16 -10.90 -4.16
C GLU A 119 4.15 -11.79 -3.41
N LEU A 120 3.40 -11.23 -2.45
CA LEU A 120 2.35 -11.94 -1.73
C LEU A 120 1.19 -12.32 -2.64
N THR A 121 0.86 -11.50 -3.65
CA THR A 121 -0.16 -11.85 -4.65
C THR A 121 0.25 -13.07 -5.46
N PHE A 122 1.51 -13.13 -5.91
CA PHE A 122 2.02 -14.31 -6.61
C PHE A 122 2.14 -15.54 -5.69
N ALA A 123 2.53 -15.34 -4.42
CA ALA A 123 2.58 -16.40 -3.42
C ALA A 123 1.17 -16.98 -3.16
N ARG A 124 0.15 -16.13 -3.00
CA ARG A 124 -1.26 -16.53 -2.86
C ARG A 124 -1.69 -17.44 -4.01
N THR A 125 -1.43 -17.09 -5.27
CA THR A 125 -1.78 -17.94 -6.41
C THR A 125 -1.16 -19.34 -6.29
N ILE A 126 0.09 -19.45 -5.85
CA ILE A 126 0.75 -20.75 -5.67
C ILE A 126 0.19 -21.51 -4.45
N LEU A 127 -0.11 -20.82 -3.34
CA LEU A 127 -0.71 -21.41 -2.15
C LEU A 127 -2.14 -21.90 -2.42
N THR A 128 -2.96 -21.17 -3.19
CA THR A 128 -4.29 -21.63 -3.66
C THR A 128 -4.18 -22.93 -4.46
N ASN A 129 -3.17 -23.06 -5.33
CA ASN A 129 -2.92 -24.29 -6.08
C ASN A 129 -2.45 -25.47 -5.21
N LYS A 130 -2.00 -25.22 -3.97
CA LYS A 130 -1.55 -26.26 -3.02
C LYS A 130 -2.65 -26.63 -2.03
N PHE A 131 -3.22 -25.65 -1.33
CA PHE A 131 -4.20 -25.87 -0.26
C PHE A 131 -5.66 -25.93 -0.76
N GLY A 132 -5.93 -25.58 -2.01
CA GLY A 132 -7.27 -25.63 -2.62
C GLY A 132 -8.01 -24.29 -2.60
N GLY A 133 -9.11 -24.22 -3.37
CA GLY A 133 -9.92 -23.02 -3.52
C GLY A 133 -10.69 -22.63 -2.26
N GLU A 134 -11.32 -23.61 -1.58
CA GLU A 134 -12.08 -23.38 -0.34
C GLU A 134 -11.21 -22.78 0.76
N PHE A 135 -9.99 -23.33 0.94
CA PHE A 135 -9.01 -22.77 1.87
C PHE A 135 -8.59 -21.34 1.49
N ALA A 136 -8.45 -21.06 0.19
CA ALA A 136 -8.09 -19.72 -0.29
C ALA A 136 -9.19 -18.68 -0.03
N GLU A 137 -10.46 -19.06 -0.16
CA GLU A 137 -11.59 -18.17 0.10
C GLU A 137 -11.78 -17.94 1.61
N MET A 138 -11.73 -18.98 2.46
CA MET A 138 -11.71 -18.81 3.94
C MET A 138 -10.56 -17.89 4.39
N ALA A 139 -9.36 -18.09 3.83
CA ALA A 139 -8.20 -17.25 4.11
C ALA A 139 -8.38 -15.81 3.62
N LYS A 140 -9.04 -15.57 2.49
CA LYS A 140 -9.32 -14.23 1.93
C LYS A 140 -10.35 -13.45 2.77
N GLU A 141 -11.36 -14.15 3.27
CA GLU A 141 -12.38 -13.65 4.20
C GLU A 141 -11.80 -13.36 5.60
N GLY A 142 -10.74 -14.07 6.00
CA GLY A 142 -10.18 -13.98 7.36
C GLY A 142 -10.89 -14.88 8.36
N ALA A 143 -11.62 -15.90 7.88
CA ALA A 143 -12.49 -16.74 8.69
C ALA A 143 -11.73 -17.94 9.30
N GLY A 144 -11.48 -17.90 10.62
CA GLY A 144 -11.09 -19.06 11.44
C GLY A 144 -9.72 -19.71 11.19
N VAL A 145 -9.07 -19.42 10.06
CA VAL A 145 -7.77 -19.98 9.66
C VAL A 145 -6.64 -18.94 9.61
N VAL A 146 -6.94 -17.67 9.88
CA VAL A 146 -5.98 -16.55 9.85
C VAL A 146 -5.81 -16.01 11.26
N ASP A 147 -4.58 -15.61 11.62
CA ASP A 147 -4.28 -14.87 12.85
C ASP A 147 -5.30 -13.72 13.06
N PRO A 148 -6.11 -13.73 14.13
CA PRO A 148 -7.11 -12.71 14.40
C PRO A 148 -6.52 -11.29 14.55
N MET A 149 -5.27 -11.16 15.00
CA MET A 149 -4.57 -9.89 15.08
C MET A 149 -4.24 -9.36 13.68
N LEU A 150 -3.80 -10.22 12.75
CA LEU A 150 -3.59 -9.83 11.35
C LEU A 150 -4.89 -9.37 10.69
N VAL A 151 -6.00 -10.09 10.95
CA VAL A 151 -7.34 -9.71 10.48
C VAL A 151 -7.74 -8.34 11.03
N TRP A 152 -7.62 -8.14 12.35
CA TRP A 152 -7.95 -6.87 13.00
C TRP A 152 -7.09 -5.71 12.50
N LYS A 153 -5.78 -5.90 12.37
CA LYS A 153 -4.82 -4.88 11.92
C LYS A 153 -5.09 -4.45 10.47
N LEU A 154 -5.33 -5.38 9.54
CA LEU A 154 -5.54 -5.08 8.12
C LEU A 154 -7.00 -4.78 7.73
N THR A 155 -7.96 -4.99 8.64
CA THR A 155 -9.39 -4.68 8.44
C THR A 155 -9.87 -3.58 9.40
N SER A 156 -8.94 -2.94 10.11
CA SER A 156 -9.23 -2.08 11.27
C SER A 156 -10.29 -1.01 10.95
N ASN A 157 -11.28 -0.88 11.85
CA ASN A 157 -12.38 0.04 11.66
C ASN A 157 -11.91 1.49 11.83
N LYS A 158 -11.78 2.20 10.70
CA LYS A 158 -11.48 3.63 10.61
C LYS A 158 -12.36 4.51 11.51
N GLY A 159 -13.59 4.06 11.79
CA GLY A 159 -14.57 4.76 12.61
C GLY A 159 -14.47 4.55 14.13
N ASP A 160 -13.48 3.83 14.65
CA ASP A 160 -13.35 3.63 16.11
C ASP A 160 -12.98 4.95 16.84
N MET A 161 -14.01 5.62 17.33
CA MET A 161 -13.90 6.89 18.04
C MET A 161 -13.28 6.75 19.44
N GLU A 162 -13.34 5.58 20.07
CA GLU A 162 -12.68 5.36 21.36
C GLU A 162 -11.17 5.25 21.16
N LEU A 163 -10.73 4.48 20.17
CA LEU A 163 -9.33 4.35 19.80
C LEU A 163 -8.75 5.69 19.32
N LYS A 164 -9.49 6.46 18.50
CA LYS A 164 -9.10 7.81 18.08
C LYS A 164 -8.97 8.75 19.28
N LYS A 165 -9.96 8.81 20.18
CA LYS A 165 -9.90 9.62 21.42
C LYS A 165 -8.72 9.20 22.31
N LYS A 166 -8.43 7.90 22.44
CA LYS A 166 -7.27 7.39 23.20
C LYS A 166 -5.94 7.88 22.63
N VAL A 167 -5.74 7.76 21.32
CA VAL A 167 -4.51 8.23 20.64
C VAL A 167 -4.36 9.75 20.72
N VAL A 168 -5.45 10.51 20.57
CA VAL A 168 -5.41 11.96 20.76
C VAL A 168 -5.02 12.34 22.20
N LYS A 169 -5.54 11.64 23.22
CA LYS A 169 -5.14 11.85 24.64
C LYS A 169 -3.67 11.54 24.90
N GLU A 170 -3.13 10.49 24.28
CA GLU A 170 -1.72 10.12 24.36
C GLU A 170 -0.82 11.24 23.81
N VAL A 171 -1.10 11.71 22.58
CA VAL A 171 -0.34 12.81 21.96
C VAL A 171 -0.53 14.14 22.69
N ALA A 172 -1.73 14.40 23.24
CA ALA A 172 -1.99 15.58 24.07
C ALA A 172 -1.09 15.64 25.30
N ALA A 173 -0.95 14.51 26.02
CA ALA A 173 -0.11 14.41 27.20
C ALA A 173 1.38 14.62 26.88
N GLU A 174 1.87 14.09 25.75
CA GLU A 174 3.26 14.32 25.28
C GLU A 174 3.55 15.79 24.97
N ASN A 175 2.54 16.54 24.51
CA ASN A 175 2.67 17.95 24.12
C ASN A 175 2.23 18.93 25.23
N ASN A 176 1.88 18.42 26.43
CA ASN A 176 1.35 19.20 27.56
C ASN A 176 0.07 20.01 27.21
N VAL A 177 -0.76 19.49 26.29
CA VAL A 177 -2.04 20.10 25.91
C VAL A 177 -3.17 19.44 26.71
N LEU A 178 -4.03 20.25 27.32
CA LEU A 178 -5.27 19.76 27.95
C LEU A 178 -6.34 19.62 26.87
N VAL A 179 -6.91 18.42 26.72
CA VAL A 179 -7.92 18.12 25.70
C VAL A 179 -9.19 17.60 26.36
N ASP A 180 -10.27 18.33 26.13
CA ASP A 180 -11.63 17.87 26.39
C ASP A 180 -12.29 17.41 25.08
N PHE A 181 -13.19 16.44 25.17
CA PHE A 181 -14.00 15.92 24.05
C PHE A 181 -15.50 16.13 24.30
N SER A 182 -15.89 16.88 25.34
CA SER A 182 -17.28 17.15 25.70
C SER A 182 -18.04 17.89 24.58
N GLU A 183 -17.36 18.80 23.87
CA GLU A 183 -17.93 19.55 22.71
C GLU A 183 -18.31 18.65 21.51
N LEU A 184 -17.86 17.39 21.48
CA LEU A 184 -18.14 16.45 20.38
C LEU A 184 -19.39 15.58 20.59
N GLN A 185 -20.23 15.86 21.59
CA GLN A 185 -21.45 15.08 21.84
C GLN A 185 -22.66 15.50 20.97
N GLU A 186 -22.61 16.63 20.27
CA GLU A 186 -23.80 17.23 19.64
C GLU A 186 -24.02 16.89 18.15
N VAL A 187 -23.98 15.61 17.74
CA VAL A 187 -24.77 15.17 16.55
C VAL A 187 -25.26 13.71 16.61
N GLU A 188 -26.11 13.35 17.58
CA GLU A 188 -27.03 12.22 17.34
C GLU A 188 -27.99 12.61 16.22
N HIS A 189 -27.92 11.92 15.07
CA HIS A 189 -28.77 12.17 13.91
C HIS A 189 -30.20 11.61 14.12
N GLY A 190 -30.95 12.22 15.04
CA GLY A 190 -32.39 12.06 15.17
C GLY A 190 -33.14 13.17 14.44
N GLY A 191 -33.64 12.92 13.23
CA GLY A 191 -34.41 13.95 12.51
C GLY A 191 -34.78 13.60 11.07
N SER A 192 -35.91 12.93 10.89
CA SER A 192 -36.60 12.91 9.59
C SER A 192 -37.10 14.32 9.25
N GLY A 193 -36.72 14.86 8.08
CA GLY A 193 -37.11 16.19 7.64
C GLY A 193 -37.25 16.24 6.12
N ASN A 194 -38.49 16.46 5.65
CA ASN A 194 -38.82 16.50 4.23
C ASN A 194 -38.06 17.62 3.49
N VAL A 195 -37.60 17.34 2.27
CA VAL A 195 -37.14 18.36 1.31
C VAL A 195 -38.35 18.91 0.56
N PRO A 196 -38.68 20.21 0.66
CA PRO A 196 -39.64 20.84 -0.24
C PRO A 196 -38.95 21.15 -1.58
N HIS A 197 -39.53 20.69 -2.68
CA HIS A 197 -39.17 21.21 -4.00
C HIS A 197 -39.48 22.71 -4.07
N HIS A 198 -38.56 23.51 -4.61
CA HIS A 198 -38.87 24.85 -5.08
C HIS A 198 -38.41 25.07 -6.51
N HIS A 199 -39.11 25.98 -7.20
CA HIS A 199 -39.24 25.97 -8.65
C HIS A 199 -38.01 26.41 -9.45
N ASN A 200 -37.88 25.80 -10.62
CA ASN A 200 -37.08 26.25 -11.75
C ASN A 200 -37.59 27.60 -12.27
N VAL A 201 -36.71 28.57 -12.51
CA VAL A 201 -37.02 29.82 -13.21
C VAL A 201 -36.07 29.96 -14.38
N SER A 202 -36.63 29.94 -15.59
CA SER A 202 -35.93 30.06 -16.86
C SER A 202 -35.27 31.44 -17.02
N HIS A 203 -34.09 31.47 -17.62
CA HIS A 203 -33.55 32.70 -18.21
C HIS A 203 -33.27 32.43 -19.69
N GLU A 204 -34.16 32.87 -20.57
CA GLU A 204 -33.82 32.99 -21.98
C GLU A 204 -32.86 34.18 -22.18
N GLY A 205 -31.99 34.04 -23.19
CA GLY A 205 -31.00 35.04 -23.57
C GLY A 205 -30.67 34.85 -25.04
N ILE A 206 -31.51 35.43 -25.89
CA ILE A 206 -31.43 35.28 -27.35
C ILE A 206 -30.21 36.03 -27.88
N TYR A 207 -29.35 35.32 -28.61
CA TYR A 207 -28.42 35.93 -29.55
C TYR A 207 -28.67 35.31 -30.92
N GLN A 208 -29.23 36.12 -31.83
CA GLN A 208 -29.38 35.78 -33.23
C GLN A 208 -28.37 36.59 -34.05
N THR A 209 -28.11 36.13 -35.27
CA THR A 209 -27.00 36.50 -36.14
C THR A 209 -27.13 37.94 -36.69
N ASP A 210 -26.14 38.52 -37.37
CA ASP A 210 -25.93 38.30 -38.82
C ASP A 210 -24.53 38.67 -39.34
N MET A 211 -24.24 38.16 -40.55
CA MET A 211 -22.96 38.20 -41.26
C MET A 211 -22.85 39.40 -42.24
N ASP A 212 -21.64 39.93 -42.40
CA ASP A 212 -21.08 40.46 -43.67
C ASP A 212 -19.55 40.67 -43.47
N GLY A 213 -18.62 40.51 -44.41
CA GLY A 213 -18.68 40.02 -45.80
C GLY A 213 -17.27 39.98 -46.41
N THR A 214 -16.91 38.88 -47.10
CA THR A 214 -15.84 38.68 -48.12
C THR A 214 -14.61 39.62 -48.22
N SER A 215 -13.40 39.04 -48.15
CA SER A 215 -12.46 39.01 -49.31
C SER A 215 -11.16 38.21 -49.06
N GLU A 216 -10.95 37.12 -49.82
CA GLU A 216 -9.61 36.57 -50.18
C GLU A 216 -9.08 37.33 -51.41
N PRO A 217 -7.75 37.53 -51.63
CA PRO A 217 -6.82 36.49 -52.14
C PRO A 217 -5.34 36.64 -51.65
N SER A 218 -4.31 35.86 -52.03
CA SER A 218 -4.11 34.44 -52.46
C SER A 218 -2.59 34.17 -52.70
N HIS A 219 -2.11 32.92 -52.61
CA HIS A 219 -0.77 32.44 -53.08
C HIS A 219 0.47 32.99 -52.30
N ASP A 220 1.64 32.34 -52.22
CA ASP A 220 2.29 31.25 -53.00
C ASP A 220 3.07 30.23 -52.12
N GLU A 221 3.45 29.09 -52.73
CA GLU A 221 4.50 28.13 -52.33
C GLU A 221 5.92 28.82 -52.27
N ASP A 222 7.07 28.27 -51.85
CA ASP A 222 7.57 26.91 -51.55
C ASP A 222 8.89 27.05 -50.68
N PRO A 223 9.77 26.04 -50.44
CA PRO A 223 10.65 26.01 -49.26
C PRO A 223 12.11 26.44 -49.50
N CYS A 224 12.90 26.50 -48.42
CA CYS A 224 14.37 26.46 -48.50
C CYS A 224 15.01 25.46 -47.52
N ASP A 225 15.53 24.36 -48.06
CA ASP A 225 16.67 23.65 -47.51
C ASP A 225 17.90 24.58 -47.43
N THR A 226 18.69 24.47 -46.37
CA THR A 226 20.14 24.30 -46.53
C THR A 226 20.69 23.40 -45.43
N SER A 227 21.07 22.20 -45.87
CA SER A 227 22.21 21.43 -45.36
C SER A 227 23.45 22.33 -45.11
N ASN A 228 24.44 21.99 -44.28
CA ASN A 228 25.21 20.75 -44.36
C ASN A 228 26.32 20.70 -43.28
N SER A 229 26.77 19.47 -42.95
CA SER A 229 28.18 19.04 -42.73
C SER A 229 29.08 19.71 -41.68
N ASP A 230 30.10 19.11 -41.06
CA ASP A 230 30.61 17.74 -40.83
C ASP A 230 31.68 17.90 -39.71
N GLY A 231 32.23 16.92 -39.00
CA GLY A 231 32.04 15.48 -39.04
C GLY A 231 32.86 14.77 -37.94
N ALA A 232 32.56 13.49 -37.79
CA ALA A 232 33.19 12.42 -37.01
C ALA A 232 34.72 12.48 -36.74
N SER A 233 35.18 11.88 -35.62
CA SER A 233 35.58 10.44 -35.59
C SER A 233 36.48 10.02 -34.41
N ASN A 234 36.19 8.83 -33.85
CA ASN A 234 37.08 7.83 -33.20
C ASN A 234 38.07 8.18 -32.07
N GLY A 235 38.08 7.36 -31.00
CA GLY A 235 39.15 7.38 -30.00
C GLY A 235 39.00 6.52 -28.73
N HIS A 236 38.86 5.20 -28.85
CA HIS A 236 39.29 4.22 -27.82
C HIS A 236 40.53 3.48 -28.36
N PRO A 237 41.36 2.75 -27.57
CA PRO A 237 41.33 2.53 -26.11
C PRO A 237 42.72 2.72 -25.42
N LYS A 238 42.83 2.48 -24.10
CA LYS A 238 43.74 1.45 -23.52
C LYS A 238 43.70 1.37 -21.99
N GLN A 239 44.03 0.18 -21.50
CA GLN A 239 44.28 -0.14 -20.09
C GLN A 239 45.67 0.37 -19.66
N GLU A 240 45.83 0.72 -18.38
CA GLU A 240 47.12 0.60 -17.72
C GLU A 240 46.94 -0.01 -16.31
N ASN A 241 47.94 -0.75 -15.85
CA ASN A 241 47.86 -1.71 -14.75
C ASN A 241 49.14 -1.62 -13.91
N THR A 242 49.06 -1.15 -12.67
CA THR A 242 50.21 -1.08 -11.76
C THR A 242 49.91 -1.71 -10.39
N ARG A 243 50.75 -2.69 -10.04
CA ARG A 243 50.77 -3.40 -8.75
C ARG A 243 51.57 -2.62 -7.69
N THR A 244 51.07 -2.59 -6.46
CA THR A 244 51.90 -2.56 -5.23
C THR A 244 51.05 -3.10 -4.08
N SER A 245 51.27 -4.34 -3.63
CA SER A 245 52.30 -4.76 -2.64
C SER A 245 51.80 -4.73 -1.19
N VAL A 246 51.49 -5.93 -0.69
CA VAL A 246 51.85 -6.47 0.65
C VAL A 246 52.12 -5.47 1.77
N HIS A 247 51.37 -5.57 2.88
CA HIS A 247 51.96 -5.53 4.22
C HIS A 247 51.23 -6.47 5.20
N LYS A 248 52.01 -7.34 5.85
CA LYS A 248 51.58 -8.27 6.91
C LYS A 248 52.43 -7.99 8.15
N ARG A 249 51.82 -7.51 9.23
CA ARG A 249 52.34 -7.52 10.61
C ARG A 249 51.13 -7.84 11.51
N ARG A 250 51.06 -9.01 12.12
CA ARG A 250 51.88 -9.58 13.22
C ARG A 250 51.27 -9.17 14.56
#